data_AF-A0A9P4SF53-F1
#
_entry.id   AF-A0A9P4SF53-F1
#
_cell.length_a   1.000
_cell.length_b   1.000
_cell.length_c   1.000
_cell.angle_alpha   90.00
_cell.angle_beta   90.00
_cell.angle_gamma   90.00
#
_symmetry.space_group_name_H-M   'P 1'
#
loop_
_entity.id
_entity.type
_entity.pdbx_description
1 polymer ?
#
loop_
_entity_poly.entity_id
_entity_poly.type
_entity_poly.pdbx_seq_one_letter_code
_entity_poly.pdbx_strand_id
1 'polypeptide(L)'
;MYALYTLLSLLPLSAYAIDGRPNGPPAKPAPTVPETFHWTNPWGEDVSPPIDLEPACDVIATYKLNQHLLYDVPIMPPLGFQPYAKHMKAFFGSAEYPGGWEGLDPHGSDRVLLAMNWTDVPNAVKEWVLENEAGGRKGRGLYSVYKRATGFEEEPDILPAHGVWEHDLFMVFSPGAIYEIAPLWVANERCVPGSLSV
;
A
#
# COMPACT_ATOMS: atom_id res chain seq x y z
N MET A 1 -13.74 81.43 -32.29
CA MET A 1 -14.20 80.61 -33.42
C MET A 1 -13.92 79.15 -33.06
N TYR A 2 -14.95 78.31 -33.12
CA TYR A 2 -15.18 77.12 -32.31
C TYR A 2 -14.16 75.96 -32.48
N ALA A 3 -13.73 75.37 -31.36
CA ALA A 3 -13.11 74.04 -31.32
C ALA A 3 -14.18 73.02 -30.90
N LEU A 4 -14.52 72.10 -31.80
CA LEU A 4 -15.50 71.04 -31.61
C LEU A 4 -14.77 69.78 -31.08
N TYR A 5 -15.03 69.38 -29.83
CA TYR A 5 -14.57 68.10 -29.30
C TYR A 5 -15.61 67.01 -29.59
N THR A 6 -15.25 66.03 -30.42
CA THR A 6 -16.04 64.82 -30.67
C THR A 6 -15.74 63.78 -29.58
N LEU A 7 -16.71 63.52 -28.70
CA LEU A 7 -16.70 62.43 -27.74
C LEU A 7 -17.15 61.13 -28.42
N LEU A 8 -16.23 60.18 -28.60
CA LEU A 8 -16.50 58.84 -29.09
C LEU A 8 -16.85 57.94 -27.90
N SER A 9 -18.14 57.67 -27.70
CA SER A 9 -18.64 56.77 -26.66
C SER A 9 -18.43 55.29 -27.05
N LEU A 10 -17.50 54.62 -26.38
CA LEU A 10 -17.30 53.17 -26.43
C LEU A 10 -18.33 52.46 -25.54
N LEU A 11 -19.20 51.65 -26.15
CA LEU A 11 -20.07 50.72 -25.42
C LEU A 11 -19.30 49.41 -25.15
N PRO A 12 -19.15 48.96 -23.90
CA PRO A 12 -18.55 47.67 -23.62
C PRO A 12 -19.53 46.53 -23.97
N LEU A 13 -19.20 45.71 -24.95
CA LEU A 13 -19.81 44.39 -25.12
C LEU A 13 -19.44 43.55 -23.90
N SER A 14 -20.42 43.23 -23.05
CA SER A 14 -20.25 42.22 -22.02
C SER A 14 -20.26 40.84 -22.69
N ALA A 15 -19.08 40.24 -22.86
CA ALA A 15 -18.94 38.85 -23.22
C ALA A 15 -19.31 38.00 -21.99
N TYR A 16 -20.42 37.27 -22.05
CA TYR A 16 -20.69 36.19 -21.11
C TYR A 16 -19.69 35.06 -21.40
N ALA A 17 -18.67 34.93 -20.56
CA ALA A 17 -17.86 33.73 -20.51
C ALA A 17 -18.71 32.59 -19.96
N ILE A 18 -19.04 31.61 -20.81
CA ILE A 18 -19.64 30.35 -20.38
C ILE A 18 -18.52 29.61 -19.63
N ASP A 19 -18.63 29.57 -18.30
CA ASP A 19 -17.68 28.93 -17.40
C ASP A 19 -17.73 27.41 -17.66
N GLY A 20 -16.79 26.92 -18.47
CA GLY A 20 -16.63 25.51 -18.84
C GLY A 20 -16.07 24.65 -17.71
N ARG A 21 -16.56 24.82 -16.47
CA ARG A 21 -16.19 23.92 -15.37
C ARG A 21 -16.87 22.57 -15.61
N PRO A 22 -16.12 21.46 -15.65
CA PRO A 22 -16.73 20.14 -15.68
C PRO A 22 -17.56 19.97 -14.40
N ASN A 23 -18.88 19.87 -14.54
CA ASN A 23 -19.80 19.57 -13.45
C ASN A 23 -19.68 18.08 -13.10
N GLY A 24 -18.63 17.73 -12.35
CA GLY A 24 -18.42 16.39 -11.83
C GLY A 24 -17.32 16.37 -10.78
N PRO A 25 -17.34 15.41 -9.84
CA PRO A 25 -16.17 15.17 -9.00
C PRO A 25 -14.94 14.94 -9.90
N PRO A 26 -13.74 15.40 -9.49
CA PRO A 26 -12.54 15.21 -10.27
C PRO A 26 -12.37 13.72 -10.61
N ALA A 27 -12.04 13.43 -11.87
CA ALA A 27 -11.80 12.06 -12.31
C ALA A 27 -10.68 11.44 -11.46
N LYS A 28 -10.90 10.20 -11.00
CA LYS A 28 -9.90 9.46 -10.26
C LYS A 28 -8.64 9.31 -11.15
N PRO A 29 -7.43 9.51 -10.60
CA PRO A 29 -6.19 9.22 -11.32
C PRO A 29 -6.20 7.80 -11.88
N ALA A 30 -5.68 7.62 -13.09
CA ALA A 30 -5.49 6.28 -13.64
C ALA A 30 -4.48 5.50 -12.78
N PRO A 31 -4.65 4.18 -12.61
CA PRO A 31 -3.66 3.35 -11.93
C PRO A 31 -2.27 3.48 -12.56
N THR A 32 -1.22 3.46 -11.73
CA THR A 32 0.17 3.56 -12.18
C THR A 32 1.04 2.49 -11.53
N VAL A 33 2.19 2.15 -12.12
CA VAL A 33 3.22 1.35 -11.46
C VAL A 33 4.23 2.34 -10.84
N PRO A 34 4.46 2.31 -9.52
CA PRO A 34 5.45 3.16 -8.87
C PRO A 34 6.85 2.93 -9.44
N GLU A 35 7.68 3.97 -9.51
CA GLU A 35 9.06 3.82 -9.98
C GLU A 35 9.89 2.92 -9.06
N THR A 36 9.52 2.85 -7.78
CA THR A 36 10.14 1.98 -6.77
C THR A 36 9.73 0.51 -6.88
N PHE A 37 8.71 0.19 -7.68
CA PHE A 37 8.32 -1.19 -7.92
C PHE A 37 9.23 -1.82 -8.97
N HIS A 38 10.27 -2.51 -8.50
CA HIS A 38 11.27 -3.14 -9.35
C HIS A 38 11.07 -4.65 -9.53
N TRP A 39 10.12 -5.25 -8.80
CA TRP A 39 9.92 -6.68 -8.91
C TRP A 39 9.36 -7.04 -10.28
N THR A 40 10.04 -7.97 -10.93
CA THR A 40 9.58 -8.65 -12.13
C THR A 40 9.82 -10.13 -11.88
N ASN A 41 8.95 -10.98 -12.39
CA ASN A 41 9.17 -12.42 -12.32
C ASN A 41 10.51 -12.73 -13.03
N PRO A 42 11.57 -13.14 -12.31
CA PRO A 42 12.89 -13.33 -12.90
C PRO A 42 12.94 -14.56 -13.81
N TRP A 43 11.93 -15.42 -13.77
CA TRP A 43 11.79 -16.61 -14.61
C TRP A 43 10.92 -16.37 -15.85
N GLY A 44 10.18 -15.26 -15.91
CA GLY A 44 9.23 -14.99 -17.00
C GLY A 44 7.94 -15.81 -16.90
N GLU A 45 7.17 -15.89 -17.98
CA GLU A 45 5.93 -16.71 -18.01
C GLU A 45 6.22 -18.22 -17.94
N ASP A 46 7.42 -18.61 -18.37
CA ASP A 46 7.90 -19.98 -18.30
C ASP A 46 8.57 -20.18 -16.93
N VAL A 47 7.92 -20.96 -16.06
CA VAL A 47 8.45 -21.28 -14.72
C VAL A 47 9.65 -22.23 -14.76
N SER A 48 10.13 -22.56 -15.97
CA SER A 48 11.32 -23.37 -16.18
C SER A 48 12.53 -22.69 -15.56
N PRO A 49 13.35 -23.43 -14.80
CA PRO A 49 14.65 -22.96 -14.36
C PRO A 49 15.47 -22.43 -15.56
N PRO A 50 16.38 -21.46 -15.35
CA PRO A 50 17.31 -21.06 -16.40
C PRO A 50 18.01 -22.27 -16.99
N ILE A 51 18.28 -22.25 -18.31
CA ILE A 51 18.94 -23.35 -19.03
C ILE A 51 20.18 -23.81 -18.23
N ASP A 52 20.25 -25.12 -17.99
CA ASP A 52 21.31 -25.81 -17.23
C ASP A 52 21.31 -25.60 -15.70
N LEU A 53 20.23 -25.09 -15.10
CA LEU A 53 20.03 -25.09 -13.64
C LEU A 53 18.88 -26.02 -13.26
N GLU A 54 19.10 -26.90 -12.28
CA GLU A 54 18.04 -27.67 -11.63
C GLU A 54 17.88 -27.16 -10.19
N PRO A 55 16.67 -26.80 -9.75
CA PRO A 55 16.46 -26.38 -8.36
C PRO A 55 16.79 -27.56 -7.44
N ALA A 56 17.68 -27.33 -6.48
CA ALA A 56 18.02 -28.35 -5.49
C ALA A 56 16.79 -28.74 -4.64
N CYS A 57 15.90 -27.79 -4.42
CA CYS A 57 14.62 -27.99 -3.75
C CYS A 57 13.69 -26.81 -3.97
N ASP A 58 12.43 -27.05 -3.63
CA ASP A 58 11.40 -26.04 -3.54
C ASP A 58 11.01 -25.78 -2.09
N VAL A 59 10.61 -24.54 -1.83
CA VAL A 59 10.14 -24.09 -0.53
C VAL A 59 8.82 -23.38 -0.74
N ILE A 60 7.77 -23.88 -0.09
CA ILE A 60 6.42 -23.32 -0.20
C ILE A 60 5.91 -23.01 1.20
N ALA A 61 5.44 -21.78 1.39
CA ALA A 61 4.76 -21.35 2.59
C ALA A 61 3.33 -20.90 2.25
N THR A 62 2.41 -21.02 3.19
CA THR A 62 1.05 -20.50 3.04
C THR A 62 0.64 -19.74 4.28
N TYR A 63 0.26 -18.48 4.09
CA TYR A 63 -0.16 -17.58 5.16
C TYR A 63 -1.63 -17.23 5.01
N LYS A 64 -2.31 -17.07 6.15
CA LYS A 64 -3.68 -16.58 6.21
C LYS A 64 -3.65 -15.08 6.50
N LEU A 65 -4.32 -14.32 5.65
CA LEU A 65 -4.41 -12.87 5.74
C LEU A 65 -5.80 -12.40 5.29
N ASN A 66 -6.20 -11.23 5.79
CA ASN A 66 -7.42 -10.56 5.35
C ASN A 66 -7.05 -9.43 4.38
N GLN A 67 -7.81 -9.32 3.30
CA GLN A 67 -7.68 -8.25 2.33
C GLN A 67 -8.76 -7.19 2.57
N HIS A 68 -8.35 -5.93 2.60
CA HIS A 68 -9.23 -4.78 2.79
C HIS A 68 -8.92 -3.70 1.74
N LEU A 69 -9.86 -2.79 1.50
CA LEU A 69 -9.58 -1.56 0.77
C LEU A 69 -9.25 -0.43 1.75
N LEU A 70 -8.42 0.52 1.34
CA LEU A 70 -8.20 1.77 2.07
C LEU A 70 -9.53 2.53 2.29
N TYR A 71 -10.51 2.33 1.39
CA TYR A 71 -11.88 2.79 1.53
C TYR A 71 -12.57 2.30 2.81
N ASP A 72 -12.36 1.03 3.18
CA ASP A 72 -13.05 0.33 4.27
C ASP A 72 -12.45 0.60 5.65
N VAL A 73 -11.24 1.19 5.70
CA VAL A 73 -10.54 1.56 6.93
C VAL A 73 -11.40 2.30 7.99
N PRO A 74 -12.30 3.26 7.67
CA PRO A 74 -13.11 3.93 8.68
C PRO A 74 -14.30 3.09 9.18
N ILE A 75 -14.50 1.87 8.70
CA ILE A 75 -15.54 0.94 9.16
C ILE A 75 -15.03 0.18 10.40
N MET A 76 -15.94 -0.30 11.25
CA MET A 76 -15.61 -1.17 12.38
C MET A 76 -15.06 -2.53 11.90
N PRO A 77 -14.18 -3.18 12.68
CA PRO A 77 -13.86 -4.59 12.48
C PRO A 77 -15.13 -5.47 12.48
N PRO A 78 -15.18 -6.54 11.67
CA PRO A 78 -14.08 -7.14 10.92
C PRO A 78 -13.87 -6.56 9.51
N LEU A 79 -14.72 -5.63 9.05
CA LEU A 79 -14.63 -5.11 7.67
C LEU A 79 -13.58 -4.00 7.52
N GLY A 80 -13.44 -3.15 8.53
CA GLY A 80 -12.48 -2.05 8.55
C GLY A 80 -11.54 -2.08 9.76
N PHE A 81 -10.97 -0.92 10.07
CA PHE A 81 -9.90 -0.76 11.06
C PHE A 81 -10.16 0.40 12.03
N GLN A 82 -11.41 0.72 12.35
CA GLN A 82 -11.63 1.59 13.52
C GLN A 82 -11.04 0.93 14.78
N PRO A 83 -10.34 1.69 15.66
CA PRO A 83 -10.20 3.15 15.68
C PRO A 83 -9.02 3.75 14.88
N TYR A 84 -8.16 2.93 14.24
CA TYR A 84 -6.91 3.35 13.58
C TYR A 84 -7.08 4.13 12.27
N ALA A 85 -8.31 4.51 11.93
CA ALA A 85 -8.65 4.95 10.59
C ALA A 85 -7.88 6.20 10.15
N LYS A 86 -7.63 7.11 11.09
CA LYS A 86 -6.89 8.34 10.83
C LYS A 86 -5.42 8.04 10.54
N HIS A 87 -4.76 7.27 11.40
CA HIS A 87 -3.37 6.87 11.19
C HIS A 87 -3.18 6.08 9.89
N MET A 88 -3.99 5.04 9.66
CA MET A 88 -3.88 4.21 8.47
C MET A 88 -4.11 5.00 7.17
N LYS A 89 -5.09 5.92 7.15
CA LYS A 89 -5.29 6.78 5.97
C LYS A 89 -4.13 7.73 5.73
N ALA A 90 -3.53 8.26 6.79
CA ALA A 90 -2.34 9.09 6.65
C ALA A 90 -1.16 8.28 6.12
N PHE A 91 -0.89 7.13 6.70
CA PHE A 91 0.23 6.25 6.35
C PHE A 91 0.07 5.68 4.93
N PHE A 92 -1.00 4.95 4.66
CA PHE A 92 -1.22 4.26 3.38
C PHE A 92 -1.78 5.16 2.27
N GLY A 93 -2.31 6.34 2.60
CA GLY A 93 -2.85 7.28 1.61
C GLY A 93 -1.84 8.30 1.10
N SER A 94 -0.85 8.68 1.92
CA SER A 94 0.13 9.72 1.55
C SER A 94 1.49 9.18 1.11
N ALA A 95 1.83 7.95 1.50
CA ALA A 95 3.08 7.34 1.09
C ALA A 95 3.02 6.86 -0.37
N GLU A 96 4.22 6.73 -0.97
CA GLU A 96 4.39 5.98 -2.21
C GLU A 96 3.98 4.54 -1.94
N TYR A 97 2.97 4.07 -2.66
CA TYR A 97 2.34 2.78 -2.40
C TYR A 97 3.05 1.72 -3.23
N PRO A 98 3.58 0.62 -2.64
CA PRO A 98 4.36 -0.41 -3.33
C PRO A 98 3.58 -1.24 -4.37
N GLY A 99 2.36 -0.82 -4.69
CA GLY A 99 1.48 -1.53 -5.60
C GLY A 99 0.74 -2.72 -4.98
N GLY A 100 -0.22 -3.24 -5.74
CA GLY A 100 -0.84 -4.54 -5.49
C GLY A 100 0.07 -5.70 -5.90
N TRP A 101 -0.51 -6.87 -6.13
CA TRP A 101 0.24 -8.07 -6.57
C TRP A 101 1.02 -7.87 -7.87
N GLU A 102 0.53 -7.02 -8.76
CA GLU A 102 1.16 -6.68 -10.04
C GLU A 102 1.95 -5.35 -9.99
N GLY A 103 2.21 -4.81 -8.80
CA GLY A 103 2.85 -3.51 -8.65
C GLY A 103 1.98 -2.31 -9.01
N LEU A 104 0.72 -2.50 -9.40
CA LEU A 104 -0.20 -1.41 -9.72
C LEU A 104 -0.68 -0.70 -8.45
N ASP A 105 -0.47 0.62 -8.38
CA ASP A 105 -1.13 1.53 -7.45
C ASP A 105 -2.42 2.06 -8.08
N PRO A 106 -3.61 1.60 -7.64
CA PRO A 106 -4.88 2.14 -8.11
C PRO A 106 -5.15 3.55 -7.58
N HIS A 107 -4.32 4.05 -6.67
CA HIS A 107 -4.44 5.32 -5.94
C HIS A 107 -5.67 5.45 -5.04
N GLY A 108 -5.49 6.22 -3.97
CA GLY A 108 -6.56 6.60 -3.05
C GLY A 108 -7.28 5.40 -2.42
N SER A 109 -8.60 5.51 -2.32
CA SER A 109 -9.46 4.58 -1.59
C SER A 109 -9.43 3.13 -2.11
N ASP A 110 -8.98 2.90 -3.35
CA ASP A 110 -8.98 1.57 -3.96
C ASP A 110 -7.66 0.81 -3.71
N ARG A 111 -6.73 1.40 -2.96
CA ARG A 111 -5.52 0.72 -2.50
C ARG A 111 -5.88 -0.48 -1.62
N VAL A 112 -5.18 -1.59 -1.83
CA VAL A 112 -5.39 -2.85 -1.13
C VAL A 112 -4.51 -2.90 0.11
N LEU A 113 -5.07 -3.29 1.24
CA LEU A 113 -4.34 -3.51 2.48
C LEU A 113 -4.46 -4.99 2.87
N LEU A 114 -3.34 -5.60 3.20
CA LEU A 114 -3.28 -6.94 3.76
C LEU A 114 -3.09 -6.83 5.26
N ALA A 115 -3.86 -7.59 6.03
CA ALA A 115 -3.77 -7.65 7.48
C ALA A 115 -3.63 -9.08 7.98
N MET A 116 -2.73 -9.29 8.95
CA MET A 116 -2.52 -10.58 9.60
C MET A 116 -2.14 -10.39 11.07
N ASN A 117 -2.37 -11.43 11.88
CA ASN A 117 -1.96 -11.39 13.29
C ASN A 117 -0.43 -11.38 13.37
N TRP A 118 0.14 -10.62 14.31
CA TRP A 118 1.58 -10.57 14.48
C TRP A 118 2.18 -11.95 14.82
N THR A 119 1.43 -12.78 15.54
CA THR A 119 1.82 -14.16 15.87
C THR A 119 1.99 -15.06 14.65
N ASP A 120 1.34 -14.73 13.53
CA ASP A 120 1.37 -15.52 12.29
C ASP A 120 2.47 -15.04 11.33
N VAL A 121 3.16 -13.93 11.65
CA VAL A 121 4.26 -13.38 10.86
C VAL A 121 5.54 -14.19 11.13
N PRO A 122 6.29 -14.62 10.08
CA PRO A 122 7.58 -15.29 10.27
C PRO A 122 8.58 -14.43 11.05
N ASN A 123 9.37 -15.04 11.95
CA ASN A 123 10.33 -14.31 12.78
C ASN A 123 11.33 -13.47 11.97
N ALA A 124 11.81 -14.00 10.84
CA ALA A 124 12.72 -13.27 9.95
C ALA A 124 12.08 -11.98 9.37
N VAL A 125 10.77 -12.02 9.08
CA VAL A 125 10.01 -10.84 8.66
C VAL A 125 9.82 -9.88 9.83
N LYS A 126 9.47 -10.39 11.03
CA LYS A 126 9.32 -9.55 12.23
C LYS A 126 10.60 -8.76 12.53
N GLU A 127 11.74 -9.44 12.53
CA GLU A 127 13.06 -8.85 12.75
C GLU A 127 13.34 -7.77 11.70
N TRP A 128 13.13 -8.08 10.42
CA TRP A 128 13.33 -7.12 9.35
C TRP A 128 12.44 -5.87 9.48
N VAL A 129 11.14 -6.04 9.79
CA VAL A 129 10.20 -4.92 9.99
C VAL A 129 10.65 -4.07 11.18
N LEU A 130 11.04 -4.70 12.29
CA LEU A 130 11.52 -4.00 13.48
C LEU A 130 12.83 -3.23 13.22
N GLU A 131 13.70 -3.71 12.34
CA GLU A 131 14.97 -3.04 12.02
C GLU A 131 14.81 -1.93 10.98
N ASN A 132 13.93 -2.10 9.99
CA ASN A 132 13.87 -1.25 8.81
C ASN A 132 12.72 -0.24 8.83
N GLU A 133 11.62 -0.58 9.49
CA GLU A 133 10.39 0.23 9.51
C GLU A 133 10.21 0.93 10.88
N ALA A 134 10.85 0.44 11.94
CA ALA A 134 10.89 1.15 13.22
C ALA A 134 11.74 2.44 13.13
N GLY A 135 11.28 3.50 13.81
CA GLY A 135 12.04 4.75 13.93
C GLY A 135 11.77 5.80 12.84
N GLY A 136 10.68 5.69 12.08
CA GLY A 136 10.22 6.78 11.20
C GLY A 136 11.07 6.98 9.94
N ARG A 137 11.94 6.02 9.60
CA ARG A 137 12.36 5.87 8.20
C ARG A 137 11.08 5.57 7.43
N LYS A 138 10.75 6.40 6.45
CA LYS A 138 9.65 6.15 5.50
C LYS A 138 9.99 4.84 4.79
N GLY A 139 9.49 3.74 5.34
CA GLY A 139 9.87 2.41 4.91
C GLY A 139 9.40 2.13 3.49
N ARG A 140 10.23 1.39 2.77
CA ARG A 140 10.01 1.06 1.35
C ARG A 140 8.85 0.07 1.18
N GLY A 141 8.49 -0.65 2.25
CA GLY A 141 7.47 -1.71 2.21
C GLY A 141 6.11 -1.34 2.81
N LEU A 142 5.92 -0.14 3.38
CA LEU A 142 4.67 0.23 4.08
C LEU A 142 4.19 -0.83 5.08
N TYR A 143 5.09 -1.41 5.87
CA TYR A 143 4.70 -2.29 6.96
C TYR A 143 4.41 -1.46 8.21
N SER A 144 3.22 -1.62 8.78
CA SER A 144 2.82 -0.96 10.03
C SER A 144 2.23 -1.98 11.00
N VAL A 145 2.46 -1.80 12.31
CA VAL A 145 2.04 -2.76 13.33
C VAL A 145 1.30 -2.03 14.44
N TYR A 146 0.09 -2.52 14.67
CA TYR A 146 -0.86 -1.91 15.58
C TYR A 146 -1.13 -2.87 16.73
N LYS A 147 -1.28 -2.30 17.92
CA LYS A 147 -1.89 -3.02 19.05
C LYS A 147 -3.39 -2.94 18.95
N ARG A 148 -4.06 -4.08 19.12
CA ARG A 148 -5.52 -4.21 19.15
C ARG A 148 -6.08 -3.34 20.26
N ALA A 149 -7.06 -2.53 19.89
CA ALA A 149 -7.74 -1.64 20.80
C ALA A 149 -8.67 -2.49 21.65
N THR A 150 -8.59 -2.31 22.96
CA THR A 150 -9.57 -2.85 23.92
C THR A 150 -10.80 -1.95 24.05
N GLY A 151 -10.91 -0.92 23.20
CA GLY A 151 -11.97 0.11 23.21
C GLY A 151 -11.92 0.99 21.96
N PHE A 152 -12.44 2.22 22.05
CA PHE A 152 -12.48 3.18 20.94
C PHE A 152 -11.27 4.13 20.88
N GLU A 153 -10.29 3.91 21.75
CA GLU A 153 -9.13 4.78 21.86
C GLU A 153 -8.10 4.42 20.78
N GLU A 154 -7.66 5.42 20.02
CA GLU A 154 -6.64 5.28 18.99
C GLU A 154 -5.28 5.15 19.67
N GLU A 155 -4.73 3.93 19.73
CA GLU A 155 -3.32 3.77 20.07
C GLU A 155 -2.48 3.91 18.78
N PRO A 156 -1.46 4.80 18.76
CA PRO A 156 -0.64 5.07 17.57
C PRO A 156 0.18 3.83 17.13
N ASP A 157 0.83 3.87 15.97
CA ASP A 157 1.70 2.80 15.45
C ASP A 157 2.73 2.36 16.50
N ILE A 158 2.74 1.06 16.85
CA ILE A 158 3.50 0.52 17.98
C ILE A 158 4.56 -0.46 17.45
N LEU A 159 5.59 0.06 16.80
CA LEU A 159 6.80 -0.72 16.53
C LEU A 159 7.98 -0.21 17.37
N PRO A 160 8.38 -0.97 18.41
CA PRO A 160 7.56 -1.54 19.48
C PRO A 160 7.63 -0.66 20.75
N ALA A 161 6.53 -0.55 21.49
CA ALA A 161 6.58 -0.11 22.88
C ALA A 161 6.94 -1.34 23.73
N HIS A 162 8.02 -1.24 24.52
CA HIS A 162 8.37 -2.28 25.49
C HIS A 162 7.15 -2.65 26.36
N GLY A 163 6.86 -3.95 26.50
CA GLY A 163 5.81 -4.46 27.39
C GLY A 163 4.45 -4.79 26.74
N VAL A 164 4.34 -4.79 25.41
CA VAL A 164 3.14 -5.27 24.69
C VAL A 164 3.29 -6.76 24.34
N TRP A 165 2.23 -7.54 24.55
CA TRP A 165 2.21 -8.95 24.18
C TRP A 165 1.97 -9.14 22.67
N GLU A 166 2.68 -10.08 22.05
CA GLU A 166 2.55 -10.32 20.60
C GLU A 166 1.13 -10.68 20.14
N HIS A 167 0.33 -11.34 20.97
CA HIS A 167 -1.04 -11.72 20.62
C HIS A 167 -1.99 -10.51 20.52
N ASP A 168 -1.61 -9.39 21.14
CA ASP A 168 -2.33 -8.14 21.05
C ASP A 168 -1.96 -7.35 19.79
N LEU A 169 -1.02 -7.83 18.98
CA LEU A 169 -0.53 -7.11 17.81
C LEU A 169 -1.08 -7.67 16.49
N PHE A 170 -1.21 -6.80 15.49
CA PHE A 170 -1.47 -7.16 14.11
C PHE A 170 -0.69 -6.26 13.17
N MET A 171 -0.28 -6.82 12.03
CA MET A 171 0.45 -6.11 10.99
C MET A 171 -0.46 -5.79 9.81
N VAL A 172 -0.30 -4.60 9.25
CA VAL A 172 -0.94 -4.17 8.01
C VAL A 172 0.12 -3.69 7.03
N PHE A 173 0.01 -4.10 5.77
CA PHE A 173 0.97 -3.80 4.72
C PHE A 173 0.32 -3.87 3.33
N SER A 174 1.01 -3.38 2.28
CA SER A 174 0.53 -3.51 0.90
C SER A 174 0.96 -4.85 0.29
N PRO A 175 0.19 -5.41 -0.68
CA PRO A 175 0.58 -6.68 -1.31
C PRO A 175 1.97 -6.65 -1.98
N GLY A 176 2.28 -5.59 -2.73
CA GLY A 176 3.55 -5.48 -3.46
C GLY A 176 4.79 -5.42 -2.55
N ALA A 177 4.62 -5.06 -1.28
CA ALA A 177 5.72 -5.01 -0.31
C ALA A 177 6.33 -6.38 -0.01
N ILE A 178 5.59 -7.47 -0.25
CA ILE A 178 6.10 -8.83 -0.03
C ILE A 178 7.33 -9.08 -0.88
N TYR A 179 7.36 -8.58 -2.11
CA TYR A 179 8.37 -8.94 -3.09
C TYR A 179 9.79 -8.49 -2.71
N GLU A 180 9.95 -7.37 -2.00
CA GLU A 180 11.28 -6.90 -1.54
C GLU A 180 11.92 -7.87 -0.53
N ILE A 181 11.09 -8.57 0.24
CA ILE A 181 11.52 -9.45 1.33
C ILE A 181 10.99 -10.88 1.20
N ALA A 182 10.58 -11.29 -0.01
CA ALA A 182 9.98 -12.60 -0.27
C ALA A 182 10.81 -13.77 0.29
N PRO A 183 12.17 -13.77 0.20
CA PRO A 183 12.97 -14.82 0.82
C PRO A 183 12.80 -14.93 2.33
N LEU A 184 12.55 -13.81 3.04
CA LEU A 184 12.36 -13.82 4.50
C LEU A 184 11.04 -14.46 4.90
N TRP A 185 10.02 -14.39 4.04
CA TRP A 185 8.75 -15.06 4.28
C TRP A 185 8.93 -16.57 4.30
N VAL A 186 9.75 -17.14 3.42
CA VAL A 186 9.96 -18.60 3.31
C VAL A 186 11.19 -19.12 4.06
N ALA A 187 11.97 -18.26 4.71
CA ALA A 187 13.31 -18.59 5.23
C ALA A 187 13.36 -19.76 6.21
N ASN A 188 12.28 -19.99 6.97
CA ASN A 188 12.21 -21.05 7.98
C ASN A 188 11.53 -22.33 7.49
N GLU A 189 11.05 -22.34 6.26
CA GLU A 189 10.36 -23.49 5.70
C GLU A 189 11.34 -24.58 5.25
N ARG A 190 10.85 -25.81 5.26
CA ARG A 190 11.67 -26.96 4.85
C ARG A 190 11.76 -27.02 3.33
N CYS A 191 13.00 -27.00 2.85
CA CYS A 191 13.42 -27.39 1.52
C CYS A 191 12.95 -28.83 1.22
N VAL A 192 12.01 -28.97 0.29
CA VAL A 192 11.53 -30.26 -0.22
C VAL A 192 12.31 -30.54 -1.51
N PRO A 193 13.12 -31.62 -1.56
CA PRO A 193 13.87 -31.97 -2.76
C PRO A 193 12.93 -31.99 -3.97
N GLY A 194 13.32 -31.32 -5.05
CA GLY A 194 12.45 -31.10 -6.22
C GLY A 194 11.82 -32.40 -6.67
N SER A 195 10.51 -32.54 -6.49
CA SER A 195 9.79 -33.61 -7.14
C SER A 195 9.66 -33.22 -8.60
N LEU A 196 10.28 -34.01 -9.48
CA LEU A 196 9.92 -34.03 -10.90
C LEU A 196 8.41 -34.31 -11.00
N SER A 197 7.58 -33.28 -11.00
CA SER A 197 6.21 -33.38 -11.49
C SER A 197 6.29 -33.34 -13.00
N VAL A 198 6.23 -34.54 -13.58
CA VAL A 198 5.98 -34.81 -15.01
C VAL A 198 4.64 -34.21 -15.43
#